data_AF-A0A1I8FKC2-F1
#
_entry.id   AF-A0A1I8FKC2-F1
#
_cell.length_a   1.000
_cell.length_b   1.000
_cell.length_c   1.000
_cell.angle_alpha   90.00
_cell.angle_beta   90.00
_cell.angle_gamma   90.00
#
_symmetry.space_group_name_H-M   'P 1'
#
loop_
_entity.id
_entity.type
_entity.pdbx_description
1 polymer ?
#
loop_
_entity_poly.entity_id
_entity_poly.type
_entity_poly.pdbx_seq_one_letter_code
_entity_poly.pdbx_strand_id
1 'polypeptide(L)'
;SRVAGQELFNAVVKKLKLLEIDYFDLEFLSKEGRQCWLDHEKTLPKQCPATIELIFYFSVKFYPPDPHLLEDEYTRHSSEIGDFLEEEYLDTLYLTQLKVLPQPYTEDLLKKVMEYHKAHM
;
A
#
# COMPACT_ATOMS: atom_id res chain seq x y z
N SER A 1 -28.67 -6.57 6.16
CA SER A 1 -28.16 -7.49 5.10
C SER A 1 -27.15 -8.44 5.73
N ARG A 2 -27.10 -9.70 5.29
CA ARG A 2 -26.20 -10.75 5.85
C ARG A 2 -24.92 -10.86 5.02
N VAL A 3 -24.27 -9.73 4.74
CA VAL A 3 -23.07 -9.69 3.88
C VAL A 3 -21.91 -10.38 4.59
N ALA A 4 -21.26 -11.33 3.92
CA ALA A 4 -20.05 -11.98 4.40
C ALA A 4 -18.84 -11.03 4.32
N GLY A 5 -17.84 -11.22 5.19
CA GLY A 5 -16.59 -10.44 5.11
C GLY A 5 -15.93 -10.56 3.73
N GLN A 6 -15.92 -11.77 3.16
CA GLN A 6 -15.39 -12.01 1.81
C GLN A 6 -16.06 -11.13 0.74
N GLU A 7 -17.38 -10.94 0.80
CA GLU A 7 -18.11 -10.14 -0.19
C GLU A 7 -17.71 -8.67 -0.12
N LEU A 8 -17.51 -8.15 1.09
CA LEU A 8 -17.00 -6.78 1.29
C LEU A 8 -15.58 -6.64 0.74
N PHE A 9 -14.68 -7.58 1.08
CA PHE A 9 -13.31 -7.57 0.58
C PHE A 9 -13.26 -7.61 -0.95
N ASN A 10 -14.02 -8.51 -1.58
CA ASN A 10 -14.11 -8.61 -3.03
C ASN A 10 -14.62 -7.33 -3.68
N ALA A 11 -15.59 -6.65 -3.06
CA ALA A 11 -16.10 -5.37 -3.56
C ALA A 11 -15.04 -4.26 -3.50
N VAL A 12 -14.24 -4.22 -2.44
CA VAL A 12 -13.12 -3.28 -2.29
C VAL A 12 -12.03 -3.57 -3.31
N VAL A 13 -11.56 -4.82 -3.40
CA VAL A 13 -10.58 -5.29 -4.39
C VAL A 13 -11.00 -4.93 -5.82
N LYS A 14 -12.26 -5.24 -6.18
CA LYS A 14 -12.79 -4.94 -7.51
C LYS A 14 -12.81 -3.43 -7.80
N LYS A 15 -13.11 -2.61 -6.80
CA LYS A 15 -13.11 -1.14 -6.92
C LYS A 15 -11.69 -0.60 -7.09
N LEU A 16 -10.72 -1.18 -6.38
CA LEU A 16 -9.31 -0.79 -6.44
C LEU A 16 -8.58 -1.37 -7.66
N LYS A 17 -9.17 -2.36 -8.36
CA LYS A 17 -8.59 -3.05 -9.52
C LYS A 17 -7.22 -3.68 -9.22
N LEU A 18 -7.09 -4.27 -8.03
CA LEU A 18 -5.85 -4.94 -7.62
C LEU A 18 -5.70 -6.29 -8.31
N LEU A 19 -4.50 -6.56 -8.80
CA LEU A 19 -4.11 -7.86 -9.36
C LEU A 19 -3.64 -8.80 -8.25
N GLU A 20 -2.88 -8.29 -7.28
CA GLU A 20 -2.29 -9.05 -6.19
C GLU A 20 -3.04 -8.76 -4.88
N ILE A 21 -3.99 -9.63 -4.55
CA ILE A 21 -4.91 -9.43 -3.41
C ILE A 21 -4.48 -10.19 -2.16
N ASP A 22 -3.60 -11.17 -2.31
CA ASP A 22 -3.20 -12.11 -1.26
C ASP A 22 -2.41 -11.44 -0.12
N TYR A 23 -1.85 -10.25 -0.38
CA TYR A 23 -1.08 -9.48 0.59
C TYR A 23 -1.93 -8.54 1.44
N PHE A 24 -3.18 -8.29 1.03
CA PHE A 24 -4.02 -7.28 1.65
C PHE A 24 -5.24 -7.89 2.32
N ASP A 25 -5.74 -7.19 3.33
CA ASP A 25 -7.03 -7.48 3.94
C ASP A 25 -7.62 -6.19 4.53
N LEU A 26 -8.82 -6.30 5.09
CA LEU A 26 -9.49 -5.21 5.76
C LEU A 26 -9.32 -5.32 7.28
N GLU A 27 -9.05 -4.21 7.93
CA GLU A 27 -9.05 -4.08 9.38
C GLU A 27 -10.16 -3.14 9.84
N PHE A 28 -10.71 -3.39 11.02
CA PHE A 28 -11.69 -2.51 11.65
C PHE A 28 -11.43 -2.39 13.15
N LEU A 29 -12.01 -1.36 13.76
CA LEU A 29 -11.97 -1.19 15.20
C LEU A 29 -13.11 -1.99 15.85
N SER A 30 -12.75 -2.97 16.68
CA SER A 30 -13.72 -3.73 17.47
C SER A 30 -14.43 -2.85 18.51
N LYS A 31 -15.52 -3.36 19.09
CA LYS A 31 -16.24 -2.68 20.19
C LYS A 31 -15.35 -2.42 21.42
N GLU A 32 -14.28 -3.19 21.61
CA GLU A 32 -13.30 -2.98 22.68
C GLU A 32 -12.19 -1.99 22.30
N GLY A 33 -12.26 -1.32 21.15
CA GLY A 33 -11.22 -0.39 20.69
C GLY A 33 -9.93 -1.08 20.22
N ARG A 34 -9.99 -2.38 19.93
CA ARG A 34 -8.85 -3.14 19.38
C ARG A 34 -8.96 -3.24 17.87
N GLN A 35 -7.84 -3.09 17.18
CA GLN A 35 -7.74 -3.33 15.75
C GLN A 35 -7.90 -4.83 15.48
N CYS A 36 -8.79 -5.18 14.56
CA CYS A 36 -9.14 -6.56 14.22
C CYS A 36 -9.18 -6.73 12.71
N TRP A 37 -8.62 -7.82 12.22
CA TRP A 37 -8.77 -8.24 10.82
C TRP A 37 -10.20 -8.70 10.53
N LEU A 38 -10.65 -8.46 9.31
CA LEU A 38 -11.91 -8.95 8.80
C LEU A 38 -11.86 -10.47 8.68
N ASP A 39 -12.84 -11.14 9.29
CA ASP A 39 -13.06 -12.57 9.14
C ASP A 39 -13.91 -12.81 7.89
N HIS A 40 -13.35 -13.50 6.91
CA HIS A 40 -14.00 -13.68 5.61
C HIS A 40 -15.19 -14.66 5.67
N GLU A 41 -15.19 -15.58 6.63
CA GLU A 41 -16.23 -16.59 6.83
C GLU A 41 -17.42 -16.03 7.63
N LYS A 42 -17.19 -15.02 8.47
CA LYS A 42 -18.25 -14.39 9.27
C LYS A 42 -18.95 -13.26 8.50
N THR A 43 -20.24 -13.11 8.76
CA THR A 43 -21.01 -11.95 8.30
C THR A 43 -20.63 -10.70 9.07
N LEU A 44 -20.65 -9.52 8.45
CA LEU A 44 -20.28 -8.25 9.11
C LEU A 44 -20.98 -8.05 10.46
N PRO A 45 -22.30 -8.27 10.63
CA PRO A 45 -22.97 -8.06 11.92
C PRO A 45 -22.54 -9.04 13.03
N LYS A 46 -21.87 -10.15 12.69
CA LYS A 46 -21.39 -11.15 13.68
C LYS A 46 -20.01 -10.82 14.24
N GLN A 47 -19.27 -9.91 13.61
CA GLN A 47 -17.87 -9.60 13.96
C GLN A 47 -17.64 -8.11 14.18
N CYS A 48 -18.38 -7.26 13.47
CA CYS A 48 -18.29 -5.81 13.59
C CYS A 48 -19.25 -5.29 14.66
N PRO A 49 -18.90 -4.17 15.32
CA PRO A 49 -19.82 -3.50 16.24
C PRO A 49 -21.05 -2.98 15.48
N ALA A 50 -22.20 -2.96 16.15
CA ALA A 50 -23.42 -2.36 15.63
C ALA A 50 -23.36 -0.83 15.82
N THR A 51 -22.48 -0.16 15.05
CA THR A 51 -22.31 1.30 15.03
C THR A 51 -22.96 1.91 13.79
N ILE A 52 -23.30 3.19 13.88
CA ILE A 52 -23.86 3.96 12.75
C ILE A 52 -22.81 4.08 11.62
N GLU A 53 -21.53 4.20 12.00
CA GLU A 53 -20.41 4.23 11.07
C GLU A 53 -19.46 3.08 11.36
N LEU A 54 -19.26 2.23 10.35
CA LEU A 54 -18.24 1.18 10.34
C LEU A 54 -17.15 1.62 9.37
N ILE A 55 -15.94 1.81 9.92
CA ILE A 55 -14.76 2.18 9.14
C ILE A 55 -13.89 0.94 8.98
N PHE A 56 -13.51 0.67 7.73
CA PHE A 56 -12.57 -0.38 7.39
C PHE A 56 -11.32 0.25 6.76
N TYR A 57 -10.16 -0.25 7.15
CA TYR A 57 -8.86 0.14 6.62
C TYR A 57 -8.34 -0.99 5.74
N PHE A 58 -7.91 -0.65 4.52
CA PHE A 58 -7.28 -1.60 3.61
C PHE A 58 -5.78 -1.63 3.90
N SER A 59 -5.30 -2.75 4.44
CA SER A 59 -3.97 -2.88 5.05
C SER A 59 -3.23 -4.11 4.52
N VAL A 60 -1.89 -4.08 4.55
CA VAL A 60 -1.04 -5.24 4.26
C VAL A 60 -1.12 -6.23 5.44
N LYS A 61 -1.59 -7.45 5.19
CA LYS A 61 -1.74 -8.51 6.19
C LYS A 61 -0.52 -9.43 6.26
N PHE A 62 0.08 -9.69 5.11
CA PHE A 62 1.30 -10.48 4.99
C PHE A 62 2.29 -9.74 4.12
N TYR A 63 3.52 -9.57 4.61
CA TYR A 63 4.62 -9.20 3.73
C TYR A 63 4.96 -10.41 2.87
N PRO A 64 5.13 -10.26 1.54
CA PRO A 64 5.76 -11.31 0.79
C PRO A 64 7.14 -11.61 1.44
N PRO A 65 7.54 -12.89 1.53
CA PRO A 65 8.85 -13.27 2.08
C PRO A 65 10.01 -12.62 1.31
N ASP A 66 9.73 -12.12 0.10
CA ASP A 66 10.60 -11.26 -0.68
C ASP A 66 9.80 -10.02 -1.17
N PRO A 67 10.15 -8.79 -0.74
CA PRO A 67 9.50 -7.56 -1.21
C PRO A 67 9.61 -7.35 -2.73
N HIS A 68 10.46 -8.10 -3.42
CA HIS A 68 10.60 -8.09 -4.88
C HIS A 68 9.51 -8.88 -5.65
N LEU A 69 8.66 -9.66 -4.96
CA LEU A 69 7.61 -10.48 -5.58
C LEU A 69 6.28 -9.75 -5.81
N LEU A 70 6.18 -8.48 -5.44
CA LEU A 70 5.13 -7.59 -5.95
C LEU A 70 5.52 -7.23 -7.39
N GLU A 71 5.19 -8.11 -8.34
CA GLU A 71 5.56 -7.96 -9.76
C GLU A 71 5.06 -6.64 -10.36
N ASP A 72 4.13 -5.92 -9.71
CA ASP A 72 3.57 -4.65 -10.17
C ASP A 72 4.09 -3.38 -9.44
N GLU A 73 4.98 -3.49 -8.44
CA GLU A 73 5.62 -2.31 -7.80
C GLU A 73 7.01 -1.95 -8.36
N TYR A 74 7.73 -2.91 -8.95
CA TYR A 74 9.05 -2.61 -9.56
C TYR A 74 8.93 -1.86 -10.88
N THR A 75 7.91 -2.17 -11.68
CA THR A 75 7.68 -1.45 -12.94
C THR A 75 7.12 -0.03 -12.70
N ARG A 76 6.45 0.20 -11.57
CA ARG A 76 5.82 1.50 -11.28
C ARG A 76 6.79 2.55 -10.76
N HIS A 77 7.76 2.18 -9.93
CA HIS A 77 8.75 3.12 -9.42
C HIS A 77 9.75 3.60 -10.48
N SER A 78 10.14 2.75 -11.44
CA SER A 78 10.96 3.18 -12.59
C SER A 78 10.18 4.04 -13.59
N SER A 79 8.87 3.89 -13.67
CA SER A 79 8.04 4.66 -14.62
C SER A 79 7.69 6.07 -14.13
N GLU A 80 7.65 6.31 -12.81
CA GLU A 80 7.31 7.63 -12.24
C GLU A 80 8.47 8.62 -12.19
N ILE A 81 9.71 8.11 -12.16
CA ILE A 81 10.93 8.93 -12.14
C ILE A 81 11.40 9.26 -13.58
N GLY A 82 11.01 8.43 -14.56
CA GLY A 82 11.50 8.54 -15.94
C GLY A 82 12.95 8.09 -16.06
N ASP A 83 13.46 8.01 -17.30
CA ASP A 83 14.89 7.77 -17.54
C ASP A 83 15.72 8.88 -16.85
N PHE A 84 16.83 8.51 -16.20
CA PHE A 84 17.71 9.48 -15.57
C PHE A 84 18.49 10.22 -16.65
N LEU A 85 18.01 11.41 -17.01
CA LEU A 85 18.72 12.33 -17.87
C LEU A 85 19.77 13.07 -17.03
N GLU A 86 21.03 12.65 -17.14
CA GLU A 86 22.18 13.25 -16.44
C GLU A 86 22.31 14.77 -16.71
N GLU A 87 21.74 15.24 -17.82
CA GLU A 87 21.69 16.66 -18.19
C GLU A 87 20.56 17.46 -17.52
N GLU A 88 19.48 16.82 -17.03
CA GLU A 88 18.34 17.47 -16.36
C GLU A 88 18.37 17.32 -14.82
N TYR A 89 18.95 16.24 -14.29
CA TYR A 89 18.90 15.90 -12.86
C TYR A 89 20.22 16.19 -12.12
N LEU A 90 20.56 17.48 -12.02
CA LEU A 90 21.85 17.96 -11.50
C LEU A 90 22.01 17.84 -9.96
N ASP A 91 20.92 17.72 -9.21
CA ASP A 91 20.95 17.64 -7.74
C ASP A 91 19.80 16.80 -7.15
N THR A 92 19.79 16.58 -5.84
CA THR A 92 18.74 15.78 -5.17
C THR A 92 17.37 16.48 -5.11
N LEU A 93 17.26 17.71 -5.63
CA LEU A 93 16.05 18.52 -5.48
C LEU A 93 14.89 17.96 -6.30
N TYR A 94 15.14 17.27 -7.42
CA TYR A 94 14.09 16.59 -8.19
C TYR A 94 13.37 15.51 -7.36
N LEU A 95 14.10 14.82 -6.48
CA LEU A 95 13.53 13.81 -5.59
C LEU A 95 12.58 14.41 -4.54
N THR A 96 12.73 15.69 -4.20
CA THR A 96 11.85 16.36 -3.21
C THR A 96 10.46 16.67 -3.76
N GLN A 97 10.32 16.75 -5.08
CA GLN A 97 9.04 17.00 -5.77
C GLN A 97 8.25 15.71 -6.01
N LEU A 98 8.91 14.55 -5.91
CA LEU A 98 8.31 13.25 -6.09
C LEU A 98 7.71 12.75 -4.75
N LYS A 99 6.40 12.49 -4.74
CA LYS A 99 5.68 11.97 -3.55
C LYS A 99 5.88 10.47 -3.31
N VAL A 100 6.96 9.88 -3.85
CA VAL A 100 7.25 8.43 -3.78
C VAL A 100 8.05 8.05 -2.54
N LEU A 101 8.62 9.02 -1.81
CA LEU A 101 9.41 8.71 -0.62
C LEU A 101 8.58 8.92 0.67
N PRO A 102 8.77 8.06 1.70
CA PRO A 102 8.16 8.28 3.00
C PRO A 102 8.78 9.52 3.66
N GLN A 103 7.93 10.45 4.11
CA GLN A 103 8.37 11.64 4.85
C GLN A 103 8.63 11.31 6.32
N PRO A 104 9.58 12.01 6.98
CA PRO A 104 10.37 13.14 6.46
C PRO A 104 11.56 12.70 5.60
N TYR A 105 11.82 13.44 4.52
CA TYR A 105 12.99 13.21 3.67
C TYR A 105 14.26 13.60 4.42
N THR A 106 15.13 12.64 4.68
CA THR A 106 16.47 12.91 5.21
C THR A 106 17.47 13.02 4.06
N GLU A 107 18.49 13.86 4.22
CA GLU A 107 19.52 14.07 3.19
C GLU A 107 20.24 12.76 2.81
N ASP A 108 20.45 11.87 3.80
CA ASP A 108 21.03 10.55 3.58
C ASP A 108 20.13 9.62 2.76
N LEU A 109 18.81 9.68 2.95
CA LEU A 109 17.85 8.92 2.15
C LEU A 109 17.87 9.39 0.69
N LEU A 110 17.85 10.71 0.48
CA LEU A 110 17.89 11.30 -0.86
C LEU A 110 19.18 10.96 -1.60
N LYS A 111 20.34 11.03 -0.93
CA LYS A 111 21.63 10.62 -1.49
C LYS A 111 21.64 9.14 -1.86
N LYS A 112 21.13 8.27 -1.00
CA LYS A 112 21.08 6.83 -1.26
C LYS A 112 20.18 6.48 -2.44
N VAL A 113 19.03 7.14 -2.56
CA VAL A 113 18.12 6.99 -3.71
C VAL A 113 18.79 7.46 -5.00
N MET A 114 19.47 8.61 -4.97
CA MET A 114 20.21 9.12 -6.13
C MET A 114 21.34 8.18 -6.58
N GLU A 115 22.14 7.66 -5.65
CA GLU A 115 23.22 6.72 -5.97
C GLU A 115 22.67 5.39 -6.52
N TYR A 116 21.54 4.91 -5.98
CA TYR A 116 20.87 3.73 -6.51
C TYR A 116 20.35 3.94 -7.93
N HIS A 117 19.78 5.12 -8.19
CA HIS A 117 19.26 5.52 -9.51
C HIS A 117 20.37 5.59 -10.56
N LYS A 118 21.55 6.13 -10.21
CA LYS A 118 22.74 6.12 -11.07
C LYS A 118 23.29 4.73 -11.36
N ALA A 119 23.17 3.80 -10.41
CA ALA A 119 23.80 2.49 -10.50
C ALA A 119 22.97 1.44 -11.27
N HIS A 120 21.68 1.71 -11.53
CA HIS A 120 20.74 0.74 -12.10
C HIS A 120 20.09 1.21 -13.41
N MET A 121 20.77 2.10 -14.15
CA MET A 121 20.55 2.36 -15.57
C MET A 121 21.83 2.13 -16.36
#